data_AF-A0A443J6D0-F1
#
_entry.id   AF-A0A443J6D0-F1
#
_cell.length_a   1.000
_cell.length_b   1.000
_cell.length_c   1.000
_cell.angle_alpha   90.00
_cell.angle_beta   90.00
_cell.angle_gamma   90.00
#
_symmetry.space_group_name_H-M   'P 1'
#
loop_
_entity.id
_entity.type
_entity.pdbx_description
1 polymer ?
#
loop_
_entity_poly.entity_id
_entity_poly.type
_entity_poly.pdbx_seq_one_letter_code
_entity_poly.pdbx_strand_id
1 'polypeptide(L)'
;MDALALRARALPALLIAAALLGMLAVSLAQPSAAHADVDDFRFDSFDARMTLTRAADGHAELAVTETLIARFPDEDQNRGIIRAIPDDYDGVPLQTRITSVTGADGAAIPYEVEIDRREVRVLTGDDSYVRGAQTYVISYTQRDTIRSFADTDADEFYRDINGTQWEQPFGRVSVALTVDEGIAAAALDGAAACYRGAEGATDRCDIEAAPQADGARTYTASANDIGPGENVTIAVGFARGTFVPGEVVRTAAEQFSVDAAPALSAISIGALGISGVAIGTAVVSRRRNRDAPGRGIIVAEYTPPADTDVLEGAHLVRRTGAAIPSAVLDTAVAGHLRIIEDPDADDDLVLEYVDGTGATPLRRGVLAAVFGDDPVPGQRVALDTPGSGVGEQLRGLLPAAAAEVRRRGWMHRPRTGAAVLAGVVAVAAFGVAITALFVTSVGSTPQWWQVAALPVTVAAGILTFVLIRYSDRVTDAGAPTRDHLLGLRDYLRLAEADRLRVLQSPEGAERRTEGSDDPVQVLHLYERLLPWAVVWGVEREWADVLATQARESGTDLGWYSGPNGFSSVAFASSLSTMQSGSSPAPQASGSGSFSGGSFGGGFSGGGMGGGGGGGR
;
A
#
# COMPACT_ATOMS: atom_id res chain seq x y z
N MET A 1 14.21 1.46 24.59
CA MET A 1 14.12 2.09 23.25
C MET A 1 14.32 1.07 22.13
N ASP A 2 13.84 -0.17 22.28
CA ASP A 2 14.15 -1.29 21.36
C ASP A 2 13.05 -1.62 20.34
N ALA A 3 11.94 -0.87 20.30
CA ALA A 3 10.85 -1.11 19.36
C ALA A 3 11.03 -0.41 17.99
N LEU A 4 11.98 0.54 17.88
CA LEU A 4 12.13 1.39 16.68
C LEU A 4 13.05 0.79 15.60
N ALA A 5 13.99 -0.09 15.96
CA ALA A 5 14.98 -0.63 15.02
C ALA A 5 14.46 -1.75 14.11
N LEU A 6 13.36 -2.42 14.49
CA LEU A 6 12.73 -3.47 13.68
C LEU A 6 11.83 -2.92 12.57
N ARG A 7 11.37 -1.67 12.66
CA ARG A 7 10.53 -1.03 11.64
C ARG A 7 11.31 -0.57 10.40
N ALA A 8 12.61 -0.29 10.54
CA ALA A 8 13.42 0.33 9.49
C ALA A 8 13.80 -0.58 8.30
N ARG A 9 13.65 -1.91 8.40
CA ARG A 9 14.07 -2.85 7.35
C ARG A 9 12.93 -3.46 6.52
N ALA A 10 11.67 -3.19 6.88
CA ALA A 10 10.49 -3.68 6.16
C ALA A 10 9.89 -2.66 5.16
N LEU A 11 10.23 -1.36 5.31
CA LEU A 11 9.72 -0.29 4.45
C LEU A 11 10.11 -0.35 2.96
N PRO A 12 11.34 -0.71 2.54
CA PRO A 12 11.68 -0.66 1.12
C PRO A 12 10.90 -1.69 0.29
N ALA A 13 10.51 -2.81 0.92
CA ALA A 13 9.66 -3.84 0.33
C ALA A 13 8.23 -3.34 0.10
N LEU A 14 7.69 -2.63 1.10
CA LEU A 14 6.35 -2.06 1.09
C LEU A 14 6.25 -0.87 0.13
N LEU A 15 7.32 -0.11 -0.03
CA LEU A 15 7.42 1.00 -0.99
C LEU A 15 7.50 0.53 -2.43
N ILE A 16 8.20 -0.57 -2.72
CA ILE A 16 8.19 -1.15 -4.06
C ILE A 16 6.80 -1.74 -4.38
N ALA A 17 6.16 -2.40 -3.41
CA ALA A 17 4.79 -2.89 -3.56
C ALA A 17 3.77 -1.75 -3.74
N ALA A 18 3.90 -0.65 -3.00
CA ALA A 18 3.07 0.54 -3.12
C ALA A 18 3.36 1.34 -4.40
N ALA A 19 4.60 1.34 -4.89
CA ALA A 19 4.95 1.97 -6.17
C ALA A 19 4.41 1.16 -7.35
N LEU A 20 4.43 -0.17 -7.27
CA LEU A 20 3.77 -1.04 -8.24
C LEU A 20 2.25 -0.90 -8.16
N LEU A 21 1.66 -0.81 -6.97
CA LEU A 21 0.23 -0.50 -6.79
C LEU A 21 -0.13 0.92 -7.26
N GLY A 22 0.75 1.89 -7.08
CA GLY A 22 0.58 3.27 -7.50
C GLY A 22 0.71 3.43 -9.01
N MET A 23 1.66 2.75 -9.65
CA MET A 23 1.72 2.66 -11.10
C MET A 23 0.52 1.90 -11.68
N LEU A 24 0.02 0.86 -10.99
CA LEU A 24 -1.22 0.18 -11.36
C LEU A 24 -2.45 1.09 -11.19
N ALA A 25 -2.51 1.87 -10.10
CA ALA A 25 -3.58 2.83 -9.83
C ALA A 25 -3.54 4.04 -10.80
N VAL A 26 -2.36 4.49 -11.22
CA VAL A 26 -2.19 5.55 -12.22
C VAL A 26 -2.45 5.05 -13.65
N SER A 27 -2.23 3.76 -13.93
CA SER A 27 -2.64 3.16 -15.21
C SER A 27 -4.13 2.78 -15.25
N LEU A 28 -4.78 2.65 -14.08
CA LEU A 28 -6.24 2.56 -13.93
C LEU A 28 -6.91 3.94 -13.87
N ALA A 29 -6.20 4.99 -13.42
CA ALA A 29 -6.63 6.37 -13.49
C ALA A 29 -6.44 6.89 -14.92
N GLN A 30 -7.36 6.52 -15.81
CA GLN A 30 -7.50 7.27 -17.04
C GLN A 30 -7.77 8.75 -16.67
N PRO A 31 -7.09 9.73 -17.29
CA PRO A 31 -7.50 11.11 -17.12
C PRO A 31 -8.95 11.21 -17.57
N SER A 32 -9.85 11.59 -16.66
CA SER A 32 -11.22 11.92 -17.01
C SER A 32 -11.14 13.01 -18.08
N ALA A 33 -11.44 12.66 -19.33
CA ALA A 33 -11.86 13.66 -20.27
C ALA A 33 -13.00 14.41 -19.58
N ALA A 34 -12.91 15.73 -19.49
CA ALA A 34 -14.00 16.57 -19.03
C ALA A 34 -15.13 16.47 -20.07
N HIS A 35 -15.86 15.36 -20.04
CA HIS A 35 -17.18 15.27 -20.62
C HIS A 35 -18.09 16.11 -19.72
N ALA A 36 -18.95 16.91 -20.32
CA ALA A 36 -20.11 17.42 -19.59
C ALA A 36 -20.83 16.18 -19.06
N ASP A 37 -20.84 16.03 -17.73
CA ASP A 37 -21.46 14.91 -17.06
C ASP A 37 -22.97 15.04 -17.28
N VAL A 38 -23.58 14.10 -17.99
CA VAL A 38 -25.02 14.12 -18.27
C VAL A 38 -25.82 13.60 -17.07
N ASP A 39 -25.15 13.16 -16.01
CA ASP A 39 -25.80 12.51 -14.86
C ASP A 39 -26.16 13.47 -13.72
N ASP A 40 -25.87 14.78 -13.82
CA ASP A 40 -26.23 15.79 -12.82
C ASP A 40 -27.72 16.20 -12.85
N PHE A 41 -28.58 15.26 -12.47
CA PHE A 41 -30.01 15.48 -12.23
C PHE A 41 -30.52 14.53 -11.14
N ARG A 42 -31.81 14.60 -10.83
CA ARG A 42 -32.44 13.71 -9.85
C ARG A 42 -33.81 13.23 -10.30
N PHE A 43 -34.30 12.16 -9.70
CA PHE A 43 -35.69 11.73 -9.87
C PHE A 43 -36.54 12.15 -8.68
N ASP A 44 -37.69 12.77 -8.96
CA ASP A 44 -38.69 13.03 -7.93
C ASP A 44 -39.38 11.70 -7.52
N SER A 45 -39.72 10.85 -8.49
CA SER A 45 -40.27 9.51 -8.22
C SER A 45 -39.96 8.47 -9.30
N PHE A 46 -40.02 7.20 -8.87
CA PHE A 46 -40.07 6.01 -9.71
C PHE A 46 -41.25 5.15 -9.22
N ASP A 47 -42.25 4.96 -10.07
CA ASP A 47 -43.45 4.18 -9.75
C ASP A 47 -43.58 3.00 -10.72
N ALA A 48 -43.42 1.77 -10.23
CA ALA A 48 -43.56 0.55 -11.01
C ALA A 48 -44.92 -0.12 -10.81
N ARG A 49 -45.64 -0.38 -11.91
CA ARG A 49 -46.81 -1.24 -11.92
C ARG A 49 -46.49 -2.51 -12.68
N MET A 50 -46.73 -3.65 -12.05
CA MET A 50 -46.38 -4.96 -12.58
C MET A 50 -47.58 -5.89 -12.54
N THR A 51 -47.75 -6.72 -13.57
CA THR A 51 -48.72 -7.82 -13.59
C THR A 51 -48.00 -9.11 -13.87
N LEU A 52 -48.04 -10.04 -12.91
CA LEU A 52 -47.46 -11.37 -13.01
C LEU A 52 -48.54 -12.37 -13.41
N THR A 53 -48.30 -13.10 -14.48
CA THR A 53 -49.15 -14.16 -15.01
C THR A 53 -48.35 -15.44 -15.21
N ARG A 54 -49.06 -16.53 -15.54
CA ARG A 54 -48.46 -17.80 -15.92
C ARG A 54 -48.88 -18.16 -17.33
N ALA A 55 -47.91 -18.33 -18.21
CA ALA A 55 -48.13 -18.73 -19.58
C ALA A 55 -48.69 -20.17 -19.67
N ALA A 56 -49.24 -20.53 -20.83
CA ALA A 56 -49.83 -21.85 -21.07
C ALA A 56 -48.82 -23.01 -20.97
N ASP A 57 -47.54 -22.73 -21.21
CA ASP A 57 -46.42 -23.67 -21.03
C ASP A 57 -45.87 -23.69 -19.60
N GLY A 58 -46.47 -22.92 -18.69
CA GLY A 58 -46.18 -22.90 -17.27
C GLY A 58 -45.08 -21.94 -16.83
N HIS A 59 -44.48 -21.19 -17.77
CA HIS A 59 -43.46 -20.17 -17.45
C HIS A 59 -44.10 -18.89 -16.90
N ALA A 60 -43.33 -18.13 -16.11
CA ALA A 60 -43.75 -16.83 -15.61
C ALA A 60 -43.68 -15.76 -16.70
N GLU A 61 -44.71 -14.91 -16.81
CA GLU A 61 -44.72 -13.74 -17.66
C GLU A 61 -45.00 -12.49 -16.82
N LEU A 62 -44.26 -11.42 -17.07
CA LEU A 62 -44.36 -10.17 -16.33
C LEU A 62 -44.57 -9.02 -17.31
N ALA A 63 -45.70 -8.32 -17.17
CA ALA A 63 -45.91 -7.02 -17.80
C ALA A 63 -45.53 -5.91 -16.81
N VAL A 64 -44.71 -4.96 -17.24
CA VAL A 64 -44.21 -3.87 -16.39
C VAL A 64 -44.49 -2.52 -17.05
N THR A 65 -44.92 -1.56 -16.25
CA THR A 65 -44.98 -0.15 -16.59
C THR A 65 -44.27 0.66 -15.52
N GLU A 66 -43.13 1.26 -15.87
CA GLU A 66 -42.35 2.15 -15.02
C GLU A 66 -42.72 3.60 -15.35
N THR A 67 -43.00 4.42 -14.34
CA THR A 67 -43.19 5.87 -14.48
C THR A 67 -42.08 6.58 -13.71
N LEU A 68 -41.20 7.28 -14.43
CA LEU A 68 -40.08 8.02 -13.89
C LEU A 68 -40.31 9.51 -14.05
N ILE A 69 -40.17 10.28 -12.97
CA ILE A 69 -40.25 11.74 -13.01
C ILE A 69 -38.84 12.31 -12.77
N ALA A 70 -38.14 12.62 -13.86
CA ALA A 70 -36.81 13.22 -13.83
C ALA A 70 -36.91 14.73 -13.66
N ARG A 71 -35.98 15.34 -12.92
CA ARG A 71 -35.84 16.78 -12.76
C ARG A 71 -34.45 17.21 -13.23
N PHE A 72 -34.40 17.62 -14.48
CA PHE A 72 -33.20 18.13 -15.14
C PHE A 72 -32.89 19.58 -14.72
N PRO A 73 -31.62 20.00 -14.82
CA PRO A 73 -31.24 21.39 -14.64
C PRO A 73 -31.87 22.29 -15.73
N ASP A 74 -31.78 23.60 -15.54
CA ASP A 74 -32.30 24.60 -16.49
C ASP A 74 -31.35 24.84 -17.68
N GLU A 75 -30.19 24.18 -17.70
CA GLU A 75 -29.19 24.27 -18.76
C GLU A 75 -29.33 23.15 -19.81
N ASP A 76 -28.82 23.39 -21.02
CA ASP A 76 -28.88 22.45 -22.14
C ASP A 76 -27.83 21.34 -21.99
N GLN A 77 -28.11 20.43 -21.05
CA GLN A 77 -27.27 19.28 -20.71
C GLN A 77 -27.89 17.97 -21.25
N ASN A 78 -29.17 17.72 -20.97
CA ASN A 78 -29.82 16.44 -21.23
C ASN A 78 -30.81 16.51 -22.39
N ARG A 79 -30.90 15.42 -23.15
CA ARG A 79 -31.89 15.18 -24.21
C ARG A 79 -32.94 14.14 -23.83
N GLY A 80 -32.73 13.49 -22.70
CA GLY A 80 -33.64 12.52 -22.11
C GLY A 80 -32.94 11.69 -21.04
N ILE A 81 -33.50 10.52 -20.77
CA ILE A 81 -32.88 9.47 -19.96
C ILE A 81 -32.47 8.28 -20.82
N ILE A 82 -31.43 7.58 -20.37
CA ILE A 82 -31.13 6.20 -20.75
C ILE A 82 -31.65 5.30 -19.63
N ARG A 83 -32.47 4.31 -19.97
CA ARG A 83 -32.98 3.31 -19.01
C ARG A 83 -32.44 1.94 -19.36
N ALA A 84 -31.60 1.36 -18.52
CA ALA A 84 -31.01 0.03 -18.70
C ALA A 84 -31.81 -1.03 -17.91
N ILE A 85 -32.54 -1.88 -18.62
CA ILE A 85 -33.43 -2.90 -18.05
C ILE A 85 -32.74 -4.28 -18.19
N PRO A 86 -32.54 -5.04 -17.12
CA PRO A 86 -31.87 -6.35 -17.22
C PRO A 86 -32.61 -7.32 -18.13
N ASP A 87 -31.85 -8.05 -18.95
CA ASP A 87 -32.33 -9.11 -19.86
C ASP A 87 -31.72 -10.49 -19.57
N ASP A 88 -30.91 -10.57 -18.52
CA ASP A 88 -30.35 -11.80 -17.98
C ASP A 88 -30.50 -11.77 -16.45
N TYR A 89 -30.86 -12.92 -15.88
CA TYR A 89 -30.83 -13.12 -14.44
C TYR A 89 -30.15 -14.45 -14.12
N ASP A 90 -28.90 -14.37 -13.65
CA ASP A 90 -28.05 -15.54 -13.35
C ASP A 90 -27.94 -16.54 -14.53
N GLY A 91 -27.84 -16.01 -15.74
CA GLY A 91 -27.76 -16.80 -16.97
C GLY A 91 -29.11 -17.22 -17.54
N VAL A 92 -30.24 -16.84 -16.92
CA VAL A 92 -31.58 -17.04 -17.48
C VAL A 92 -31.98 -15.81 -18.30
N PRO A 93 -32.17 -15.93 -19.63
CA PRO A 93 -32.61 -14.79 -20.46
C PRO A 93 -34.06 -14.40 -20.14
N LEU A 94 -34.29 -13.12 -19.84
CA LEU A 94 -35.61 -12.60 -19.46
C LEU A 94 -36.50 -12.22 -20.65
N GLN A 95 -35.97 -12.26 -21.88
CA GLN A 95 -36.69 -11.97 -23.12
C GLN A 95 -37.41 -10.61 -23.11
N THR A 96 -36.72 -9.61 -22.58
CA THR A 96 -37.20 -8.25 -22.34
C THR A 96 -37.59 -7.60 -23.66
N ARG A 97 -38.85 -7.19 -23.76
CA ARG A 97 -39.39 -6.53 -24.95
C ARG A 97 -40.07 -5.22 -24.58
N ILE A 98 -39.52 -4.13 -25.08
CA ILE A 98 -40.11 -2.80 -24.94
C ILE A 98 -41.38 -2.72 -25.79
N THR A 99 -42.47 -2.24 -25.20
CA THR A 99 -43.78 -2.12 -25.86
C THR A 99 -44.14 -0.67 -26.18
N SER A 100 -43.83 0.27 -25.28
CA SER A 100 -44.08 1.70 -25.53
C SER A 100 -43.24 2.60 -24.60
N VAL A 101 -42.96 3.82 -25.07
CA VAL A 101 -42.44 4.93 -24.26
C VAL A 101 -43.32 6.15 -24.47
N THR A 102 -43.90 6.70 -23.40
CA THR A 102 -44.82 7.84 -23.47
C THR A 102 -44.56 8.87 -22.38
N GLY A 103 -45.08 10.10 -22.56
CA GLY A 103 -45.09 11.15 -21.54
C GLY A 103 -46.28 11.05 -20.57
N ALA A 104 -46.38 12.03 -19.66
CA ALA A 104 -47.46 12.09 -18.65
C ALA A 104 -48.88 12.19 -19.26
N ASP A 105 -49.01 12.77 -20.44
CA ASP A 105 -50.25 12.93 -21.20
C ASP A 105 -50.56 11.73 -22.12
N GLY A 106 -49.70 10.71 -22.11
CA GLY A 106 -49.77 9.56 -23.00
C GLY A 106 -49.25 9.82 -24.42
N ALA A 107 -48.67 11.00 -24.70
CA ALA A 107 -48.03 11.27 -25.98
C ALA A 107 -46.79 10.38 -26.15
N ALA A 108 -46.59 9.84 -27.34
CA ALA A 108 -45.42 9.01 -27.63
C ALA A 108 -44.13 9.84 -27.56
N ILE A 109 -43.13 9.33 -26.87
CA ILE A 109 -41.77 9.90 -26.82
C ILE A 109 -40.91 9.08 -27.79
N PRO A 110 -40.16 9.69 -28.73
CA PRO A 110 -39.20 8.98 -29.56
C PRO A 110 -38.17 8.23 -28.70
N TYR A 111 -37.77 7.03 -29.12
CA TYR A 111 -36.75 6.27 -28.40
C TYR A 111 -35.99 5.32 -29.33
N GLU A 112 -34.77 4.98 -28.91
CA GLU A 112 -33.94 3.93 -29.50
C GLU A 112 -33.75 2.80 -28.48
N VAL A 113 -33.59 1.58 -28.97
CA VAL A 113 -33.37 0.39 -28.14
C VAL A 113 -32.07 -0.27 -28.55
N GLU A 114 -31.13 -0.35 -27.60
CA GLU A 114 -29.92 -1.15 -27.74
C GLU A 114 -30.08 -2.43 -26.90
N ILE A 115 -29.76 -3.58 -27.48
CA ILE A 115 -29.89 -4.88 -26.81
C ILE A 115 -28.49 -5.49 -26.70
N ASP A 116 -28.08 -5.79 -25.48
CA ASP A 116 -26.93 -6.64 -25.17
C ASP A 116 -27.42 -7.94 -24.51
N ARG A 117 -26.53 -8.92 -24.34
CA ARG A 117 -26.86 -10.22 -23.72
C ARG A 117 -27.41 -10.07 -22.30
N ARG A 118 -27.03 -9.03 -21.56
CA ARG A 118 -27.38 -8.84 -20.14
C ARG A 118 -28.45 -7.80 -19.89
N GLU A 119 -28.72 -6.89 -20.84
CA GLU A 119 -29.66 -5.78 -20.65
C GLU A 119 -30.19 -5.22 -21.97
N VAL A 120 -31.36 -4.58 -21.87
CA VAL A 120 -31.99 -3.75 -22.90
C VAL A 120 -31.92 -2.28 -22.45
N ARG A 121 -31.23 -1.44 -23.22
CA ARG A 121 -31.10 0.01 -22.96
C ARG A 121 -32.11 0.77 -23.81
N VAL A 122 -32.93 1.58 -23.18
CA VAL A 122 -33.93 2.45 -23.81
C VAL A 122 -33.44 3.89 -23.74
N LEU A 123 -33.04 4.44 -24.89
CA LEU A 123 -32.57 5.81 -25.01
C LEU A 123 -33.75 6.69 -25.41
N THR A 124 -34.26 7.50 -24.49
CA THR A 124 -35.46 8.32 -24.71
C THR A 124 -35.12 9.67 -25.35
N GLY A 125 -36.11 10.28 -26.01
CA GLY A 125 -35.98 11.60 -26.63
C GLY A 125 -35.37 11.57 -28.03
N ASP A 126 -35.09 12.75 -28.56
CA ASP A 126 -34.42 13.01 -29.83
C ASP A 126 -33.19 13.90 -29.62
N ASP A 127 -32.81 14.73 -30.60
CA ASP A 127 -31.67 15.65 -30.48
C ASP A 127 -31.98 16.96 -29.73
N SER A 128 -33.21 17.13 -29.23
CA SER A 128 -33.63 18.32 -28.48
C SER A 128 -33.35 18.20 -26.99
N TYR A 129 -32.94 19.30 -26.37
CA TYR A 129 -32.69 19.36 -24.94
C TYR A 129 -33.98 19.45 -24.13
N VAL A 130 -33.99 18.79 -22.99
CA VAL A 130 -35.06 18.82 -21.99
C VAL A 130 -34.57 19.51 -20.72
N ARG A 131 -35.49 20.19 -20.02
CA ARG A 131 -35.20 20.95 -18.80
C ARG A 131 -36.31 20.78 -17.78
N GLY A 132 -35.99 20.96 -16.51
CA GLY A 132 -36.97 20.86 -15.43
C GLY A 132 -37.60 19.46 -15.32
N ALA A 133 -38.85 19.40 -14.89
CA ALA A 133 -39.55 18.14 -14.63
C ALA A 133 -40.04 17.49 -15.95
N GLN A 134 -39.62 16.25 -16.20
CA GLN A 134 -40.01 15.43 -17.34
C GLN A 134 -40.51 14.07 -16.85
N THR A 135 -41.56 13.54 -17.48
CA THR A 135 -42.14 12.24 -17.12
C THR A 135 -41.95 11.24 -18.25
N TYR A 136 -41.39 10.07 -17.91
CA TYR A 136 -41.20 8.95 -18.82
C TYR A 136 -41.99 7.75 -18.32
N VAL A 137 -42.91 7.26 -19.14
CA VAL A 137 -43.68 6.04 -18.91
C VAL A 137 -43.17 4.97 -19.87
N ILE A 138 -42.46 3.98 -19.34
CA ILE A 138 -41.82 2.91 -20.11
C ILE A 138 -42.54 1.61 -19.81
N SER A 139 -43.15 1.00 -20.83
CA SER A 139 -43.85 -0.28 -20.72
C SER A 139 -43.09 -1.37 -21.44
N TYR A 140 -42.95 -2.52 -20.81
CA TYR A 140 -42.24 -3.68 -21.36
C TYR A 140 -42.78 -5.00 -20.80
N THR A 141 -42.36 -6.09 -21.43
CA THR A 141 -42.69 -7.46 -21.00
C THR A 141 -41.42 -8.27 -20.78
N GLN A 142 -41.46 -9.20 -19.83
CA GLN A 142 -40.40 -10.15 -19.53
C GLN A 142 -41.01 -11.54 -19.30
N ARG A 143 -40.18 -12.56 -19.44
CA ARG A 143 -40.47 -13.98 -19.21
C ARG A 143 -39.45 -14.57 -18.24
N ASP A 144 -39.78 -15.71 -17.65
CA ASP A 144 -38.92 -16.46 -16.74
C ASP A 144 -38.51 -15.65 -15.50
N THR A 145 -39.47 -14.85 -15.03
CA THR A 145 -39.30 -13.87 -13.96
C THR A 145 -39.46 -14.43 -12.56
N ILE A 146 -39.23 -15.73 -12.39
CA ILE A 146 -39.36 -16.44 -11.13
C ILE A 146 -38.17 -17.38 -10.98
N ARG A 147 -37.63 -17.44 -9.77
CA ARG A 147 -36.57 -18.39 -9.43
C ARG A 147 -37.06 -19.35 -8.36
N SER A 148 -36.69 -20.62 -8.50
CA SER A 148 -36.88 -21.61 -7.43
C SER A 148 -35.62 -21.67 -6.58
N PHE A 149 -35.77 -21.43 -5.29
CA PHE A 149 -34.67 -21.54 -4.34
C PHE A 149 -34.71 -22.90 -3.63
N ALA A 150 -33.53 -23.51 -3.41
CA ALA A 150 -33.43 -24.85 -2.84
C ALA A 150 -33.55 -24.84 -1.30
N ASP A 151 -33.22 -23.72 -0.68
CA ASP A 151 -33.20 -23.47 0.76
C ASP A 151 -34.57 -23.06 1.31
N THR A 152 -35.43 -22.41 0.52
CA THR A 152 -36.80 -22.02 0.91
C THR A 152 -37.88 -23.00 0.46
N ASP A 153 -37.52 -23.96 -0.40
CA ASP A 153 -38.44 -24.89 -1.06
C ASP A 153 -39.66 -24.19 -1.69
N ALA A 154 -39.44 -23.01 -2.28
CA ALA A 154 -40.46 -22.15 -2.85
C ALA A 154 -40.02 -21.59 -4.22
N ASP A 155 -41.02 -21.24 -5.03
CA ASP A 155 -40.83 -20.39 -6.21
C ASP A 155 -40.95 -18.93 -5.74
N GLU A 156 -40.01 -18.06 -6.08
CA GLU A 156 -39.93 -16.71 -5.52
C GLU A 156 -39.82 -15.66 -6.63
N PHE A 157 -40.70 -14.66 -6.55
CA PHE A 157 -40.57 -13.40 -7.27
C PHE A 157 -39.71 -12.46 -6.43
N TYR A 158 -38.42 -12.40 -6.73
CA TYR A 158 -37.46 -11.53 -6.03
C TYR A 158 -37.01 -10.43 -6.98
N ARG A 159 -37.53 -9.20 -6.85
CA ARG A 159 -37.45 -8.14 -7.86
C ARG A 159 -36.87 -6.84 -7.31
N ASP A 160 -35.81 -6.34 -7.96
CA ASP A 160 -35.33 -4.97 -7.79
C ASP A 160 -36.20 -4.02 -8.60
N ILE A 161 -36.61 -2.90 -7.98
CA ILE A 161 -37.58 -1.98 -8.57
C ILE A 161 -36.87 -0.93 -9.42
N ASN A 162 -36.03 -0.10 -8.81
CA ASN A 162 -35.24 0.91 -9.52
C ASN A 162 -33.84 0.41 -9.88
N GLY A 163 -33.28 -0.53 -9.11
CA GLY A 163 -31.94 -1.09 -9.29
C GLY A 163 -30.81 -0.25 -8.69
N THR A 164 -29.64 -0.86 -8.56
CA THR A 164 -28.48 -0.31 -7.82
C THR A 164 -27.49 0.45 -8.72
N GLN A 165 -27.77 0.56 -10.02
CA GLN A 165 -26.84 1.13 -11.00
C GLN A 165 -27.11 2.60 -11.34
N TRP A 166 -28.00 3.27 -10.60
CA TRP A 166 -28.28 4.70 -10.79
C TRP A 166 -27.33 5.58 -10.00
N GLU A 167 -26.76 6.60 -10.64
CA GLU A 167 -26.02 7.67 -9.95
C GLU A 167 -26.97 8.74 -9.38
N GLN A 168 -28.18 8.85 -9.93
CA GLN A 168 -29.19 9.79 -9.48
C GLN A 168 -29.97 9.26 -8.27
N PRO A 169 -30.27 10.11 -7.27
CA PRO A 169 -31.19 9.76 -6.19
C PRO A 169 -32.65 9.81 -6.65
N PHE A 170 -33.51 9.06 -5.93
CA PHE A 170 -34.97 9.07 -6.08
C PHE A 170 -35.64 9.60 -4.81
N GLY A 171 -36.52 10.60 -4.96
CA GLY A 171 -37.33 11.10 -3.85
C GLY A 171 -38.26 10.03 -3.27
N ARG A 172 -38.91 9.25 -4.15
CA ARG A 172 -39.74 8.09 -3.78
C ARG A 172 -39.64 6.98 -4.83
N VAL A 173 -39.47 5.75 -4.37
CA VAL A 173 -39.63 4.54 -5.19
C VAL A 173 -40.84 3.78 -4.69
N SER A 174 -41.75 3.41 -5.60
CA SER A 174 -42.94 2.63 -5.25
C SER A 174 -43.22 1.52 -6.26
N VAL A 175 -43.90 0.49 -5.78
CA VAL A 175 -44.27 -0.67 -6.58
C VAL A 175 -45.67 -1.15 -6.24
N ALA A 176 -46.40 -1.55 -7.28
CA ALA A 176 -47.62 -2.35 -7.18
C ALA A 176 -47.48 -3.59 -8.08
N LEU A 177 -47.38 -4.78 -7.48
CA LEU A 177 -47.37 -6.06 -8.17
C LEU A 177 -48.75 -6.70 -8.07
N THR A 178 -49.43 -6.87 -9.19
CA THR A 178 -50.67 -7.64 -9.30
C THR A 178 -50.35 -9.06 -9.74
N VAL A 179 -50.71 -10.03 -8.90
CA VAL A 179 -50.64 -11.46 -9.18
C VAL A 179 -52.00 -11.89 -9.69
N ASP A 180 -52.04 -12.41 -10.92
CA ASP A 180 -53.25 -12.83 -11.62
C ASP A 180 -54.06 -13.89 -10.84
N GLU A 181 -55.39 -13.90 -11.04
CA GLU A 181 -56.32 -14.82 -10.35
C GLU A 181 -55.92 -16.29 -10.51
N GLY A 182 -55.35 -16.67 -11.67
CA GLY A 182 -54.95 -18.04 -11.97
C GLY A 182 -53.79 -18.57 -11.12
N ILE A 183 -53.02 -17.67 -10.50
CA ILE A 183 -51.85 -18.02 -9.65
C ILE A 183 -51.91 -17.42 -8.24
N ALA A 184 -52.84 -16.51 -7.96
CA ALA A 184 -52.96 -15.86 -6.65
C ALA A 184 -53.13 -16.85 -5.48
N ALA A 185 -53.81 -17.98 -5.71
CA ALA A 185 -53.99 -19.03 -4.70
C ALA A 185 -52.70 -19.82 -4.39
N ALA A 186 -51.69 -19.76 -5.25
CA ALA A 186 -50.39 -20.40 -5.03
C ALA A 186 -49.41 -19.50 -4.25
N ALA A 187 -49.72 -18.22 -4.06
CA ALA A 187 -48.93 -17.32 -3.24
C ALA A 187 -48.98 -17.76 -1.77
N LEU A 188 -47.83 -17.85 -1.12
CA LEU A 188 -47.71 -18.31 0.25
C LEU A 188 -48.05 -17.16 1.22
N ASP A 189 -48.93 -17.44 2.18
CA ASP A 189 -49.33 -16.43 3.17
C ASP A 189 -48.14 -16.00 4.04
N GLY A 190 -47.96 -14.69 4.19
CA GLY A 190 -46.84 -14.10 4.93
C GLY A 190 -45.48 -14.19 4.24
N ALA A 191 -45.39 -14.76 3.02
CA ALA A 191 -44.16 -14.85 2.25
C ALA A 191 -43.93 -13.62 1.34
N ALA A 192 -44.21 -12.42 1.86
CA ALA A 192 -43.94 -11.16 1.16
C ALA A 192 -42.98 -10.30 1.99
N ALA A 193 -41.97 -9.72 1.36
CA ALA A 193 -41.02 -8.83 2.01
C ALA A 193 -40.62 -7.66 1.10
N CYS A 194 -40.22 -6.55 1.71
CA CYS A 194 -39.63 -5.40 1.02
C CYS A 194 -38.32 -5.02 1.72
N TYR A 195 -37.29 -4.73 0.92
CA TYR A 195 -35.99 -4.26 1.38
C TYR A 195 -35.62 -2.95 0.69
N ARG A 196 -34.82 -2.11 1.35
CA ARG A 196 -34.30 -0.85 0.81
C ARG A 196 -32.81 -0.66 1.11
N GLY A 197 -32.14 0.15 0.30
CA GLY A 197 -30.74 0.58 0.50
C GLY A 197 -29.80 0.09 -0.59
N ALA A 198 -28.50 0.29 -0.40
CA ALA A 198 -27.46 -0.17 -1.33
C ALA A 198 -27.44 -1.70 -1.49
N GLU A 199 -26.72 -2.20 -2.49
CA GLU A 199 -26.54 -3.64 -2.70
C GLU A 199 -26.03 -4.33 -1.42
N GLY A 200 -26.75 -5.33 -0.95
CA GLY A 200 -26.43 -6.04 0.30
C GLY A 200 -27.09 -5.47 1.57
N ALA A 201 -27.78 -4.33 1.49
CA ALA A 201 -28.48 -3.74 2.63
C ALA A 201 -29.70 -4.56 3.05
N THR A 202 -29.86 -4.81 4.34
CA THR A 202 -30.94 -5.66 4.89
C THR A 202 -32.12 -4.84 5.46
N ASP A 203 -32.12 -3.53 5.28
CA ASP A 203 -33.15 -2.65 5.85
C ASP A 203 -34.50 -2.95 5.21
N ARG A 204 -35.54 -3.11 6.03
CA ARG A 204 -36.89 -3.46 5.57
C ARG A 204 -37.75 -2.22 5.29
N CYS A 205 -38.65 -2.37 4.32
CA CYS A 205 -39.78 -1.47 4.07
C CYS A 205 -41.09 -2.22 4.25
N ASP A 206 -42.18 -1.47 4.40
CA ASP A 206 -43.51 -2.05 4.52
C ASP A 206 -43.99 -2.59 3.17
N ILE A 207 -44.61 -3.76 3.20
CA ILE A 207 -45.30 -4.36 2.06
C ILE A 207 -46.69 -4.82 2.49
N GLU A 208 -47.70 -4.38 1.75
CA GLU A 208 -49.10 -4.70 2.01
C GLU A 208 -49.63 -5.61 0.91
N ALA A 209 -50.42 -6.61 1.29
CA ALA A 209 -51.10 -7.50 0.37
C ALA A 209 -52.62 -7.29 0.46
N ALA A 210 -53.27 -7.03 -0.67
CA ALA A 210 -54.71 -6.81 -0.75
C ALA A 210 -55.34 -7.72 -1.83
N PRO A 211 -56.44 -8.43 -1.52
CA PRO A 211 -57.21 -9.14 -2.53
C PRO A 211 -57.99 -8.14 -3.41
N GLN A 212 -58.14 -8.46 -4.70
CA GLN A 212 -59.01 -7.75 -5.62
C GLN A 212 -60.35 -8.47 -5.81
N ALA A 213 -61.35 -7.75 -6.33
CA ALA A 213 -62.71 -8.26 -6.52
C ALA A 213 -62.81 -9.35 -7.59
N ASP A 214 -61.85 -9.39 -8.51
CA ASP A 214 -61.71 -10.37 -9.58
C ASP A 214 -60.92 -11.63 -9.16
N GLY A 215 -60.48 -11.72 -7.89
CA GLY A 215 -59.71 -12.87 -7.40
C GLY A 215 -58.19 -12.72 -7.55
N ALA A 216 -57.70 -11.65 -8.19
CA ALA A 216 -56.28 -11.30 -8.19
C ALA A 216 -55.82 -10.84 -6.79
N ARG A 217 -54.50 -10.79 -6.58
CA ARG A 217 -53.89 -10.29 -5.34
C ARG A 217 -52.84 -9.24 -5.67
N THR A 218 -52.91 -8.07 -5.04
CA THR A 218 -51.93 -6.99 -5.24
C THR A 218 -51.05 -6.81 -4.02
N TYR A 219 -49.74 -6.70 -4.28
CA TYR A 219 -48.72 -6.36 -3.30
C TYR A 219 -48.22 -4.94 -3.56
N THR A 220 -48.25 -4.08 -2.56
CA THR A 220 -47.79 -2.69 -2.66
C THR A 220 -46.70 -2.39 -1.65
N ALA A 221 -45.64 -1.73 -2.10
CA ALA A 221 -44.55 -1.26 -1.23
C ALA A 221 -44.02 0.09 -1.72
N SER A 222 -43.43 0.85 -0.80
CA SER A 222 -42.77 2.12 -1.15
C SER A 222 -41.70 2.51 -0.14
N ALA A 223 -40.74 3.30 -0.60
CA ALA A 223 -39.74 3.91 0.25
C ALA A 223 -39.39 5.31 -0.28
N ASN A 224 -39.00 6.21 0.62
CA ASN A 224 -38.59 7.58 0.32
C ASN A 224 -37.10 7.77 0.57
N ASP A 225 -36.55 8.82 -0.03
CA ASP A 225 -35.15 9.24 0.11
C ASP A 225 -34.19 8.09 -0.23
N ILE A 226 -34.28 7.60 -1.47
CA ILE A 226 -33.41 6.55 -2.01
C ILE A 226 -32.20 7.23 -2.65
N GLY A 227 -31.03 7.03 -2.06
CA GLY A 227 -29.78 7.66 -2.49
C GLY A 227 -29.20 7.05 -3.78
N PRO A 228 -28.12 7.65 -4.31
CA PRO A 228 -27.33 7.06 -5.39
C PRO A 228 -26.90 5.62 -5.07
N GLY A 229 -27.07 4.71 -6.01
CA GLY A 229 -26.77 3.28 -5.85
C GLY A 229 -27.68 2.51 -4.89
N GLU A 230 -28.70 3.15 -4.29
CA GLU A 230 -29.69 2.49 -3.45
C GLU A 230 -30.89 2.00 -4.27
N ASN A 231 -31.54 0.96 -3.76
CA ASN A 231 -32.63 0.27 -4.44
C ASN A 231 -33.77 -0.08 -3.47
N VAL A 232 -34.95 -0.34 -4.02
CA VAL A 232 -36.05 -1.05 -3.35
C VAL A 232 -36.20 -2.43 -3.99
N THR A 233 -36.25 -3.48 -3.18
CA THR A 233 -36.49 -4.86 -3.61
C THR A 233 -37.76 -5.39 -2.99
N ILE A 234 -38.60 -6.09 -3.75
CA ILE A 234 -39.70 -6.87 -3.20
C ILE A 234 -39.50 -8.37 -3.45
N ALA A 235 -39.97 -9.17 -2.50
CA ALA A 235 -39.98 -10.61 -2.55
C ALA A 235 -41.41 -11.11 -2.36
N VAL A 236 -41.89 -12.02 -3.21
CA VAL A 236 -43.17 -12.73 -3.02
C VAL A 236 -42.96 -14.23 -3.30
N GLY A 237 -43.22 -15.05 -2.30
CA GLY A 237 -43.10 -16.50 -2.36
C GLY A 237 -44.38 -17.20 -2.84
N PHE A 238 -44.19 -18.25 -3.63
CA PHE A 238 -45.20 -19.13 -4.18
C PHE A 238 -44.86 -20.59 -3.85
N ALA A 239 -45.88 -21.45 -3.83
CA ALA A 239 -45.67 -22.88 -3.70
C ALA A 239 -44.71 -23.39 -4.79
N ARG A 240 -43.76 -24.26 -4.44
CA ARG A 240 -42.80 -24.81 -5.40
C ARG A 240 -43.49 -25.53 -6.57
N GLY A 241 -42.96 -25.31 -7.77
CA GLY A 241 -43.50 -25.90 -9.00
C GLY A 241 -44.75 -25.18 -9.53
N THR A 242 -45.03 -23.99 -9.00
CA THR A 242 -46.01 -23.07 -9.60
C THR A 242 -45.51 -22.68 -10.99
N PHE A 243 -44.22 -22.39 -11.14
CA PHE A 243 -43.62 -21.98 -12.42
C PHE A 243 -42.62 -23.00 -12.95
N VAL A 244 -42.54 -23.12 -14.28
CA VAL A 244 -41.44 -23.81 -14.95
C VAL A 244 -40.23 -22.87 -14.92
N PRO A 245 -39.06 -23.31 -14.40
CA PRO A 245 -37.88 -22.46 -14.34
C PRO A 245 -37.31 -22.21 -15.75
N GLY A 246 -36.79 -21.00 -15.97
CA GLY A 246 -36.09 -20.67 -17.20
C GLY A 246 -34.81 -21.47 -17.39
N GLU A 247 -34.41 -21.66 -18.65
CA GLU A 247 -33.17 -22.37 -18.99
C GLU A 247 -31.96 -21.47 -18.81
N VAL A 248 -30.92 -21.98 -18.14
CA VAL A 248 -29.66 -21.25 -17.94
C VAL A 248 -28.79 -21.39 -19.18
N VAL A 249 -28.52 -20.26 -19.85
CA VAL A 249 -27.65 -20.14 -21.02
C VAL A 249 -26.31 -19.55 -20.60
N ARG A 250 -25.21 -20.24 -20.90
CA ARG A 250 -23.84 -19.78 -20.59
C ARG A 250 -22.96 -19.73 -21.83
N THR A 251 -22.02 -18.79 -21.86
CA THR A 251 -20.93 -18.81 -22.83
C THR A 251 -19.94 -19.93 -22.52
N ALA A 252 -19.08 -20.28 -23.48
CA ALA A 252 -18.03 -21.28 -23.27
C ALA A 252 -17.09 -20.92 -22.09
N ALA A 253 -16.80 -19.62 -21.89
CA ALA A 253 -15.96 -19.15 -20.80
C ALA A 253 -16.65 -19.28 -19.44
N GLU A 254 -17.93 -18.91 -19.34
CA GLU A 254 -18.74 -19.08 -18.13
C GLU A 254 -18.92 -20.56 -17.78
N GLN A 255 -19.20 -21.39 -18.78
CA GLN A 255 -19.34 -22.84 -18.58
C GLN A 255 -18.02 -23.46 -18.09
N PHE A 256 -16.89 -23.09 -18.70
CA PHE A 256 -15.57 -23.52 -18.22
C PHE A 256 -15.31 -23.08 -16.77
N SER A 257 -15.66 -21.84 -16.43
CA SER A 257 -15.51 -21.31 -15.07
C SER A 257 -16.26 -22.17 -14.05
N VAL A 258 -17.53 -22.49 -14.33
CA VAL A 258 -18.36 -23.36 -13.48
C VAL A 258 -17.78 -24.76 -13.37
N ASP A 259 -17.41 -25.39 -14.49
CA ASP A 259 -16.89 -26.76 -14.51
C ASP A 259 -15.52 -26.88 -13.83
N ALA A 260 -14.68 -25.83 -13.94
CA ALA A 260 -13.36 -25.77 -13.34
C ALA A 260 -13.36 -25.24 -11.90
N ALA A 261 -14.47 -24.73 -11.38
CA ALA A 261 -14.53 -24.08 -10.06
C ALA A 261 -13.91 -24.91 -8.92
N PRO A 262 -14.14 -26.25 -8.81
CA PRO A 262 -13.47 -27.05 -7.78
C PRO A 262 -11.94 -27.06 -7.92
N ALA A 263 -11.43 -27.13 -9.15
CA ALA A 263 -9.99 -27.12 -9.43
C ALA A 263 -9.38 -25.73 -9.16
N LEU A 264 -10.05 -24.66 -9.58
CA LEU A 264 -9.63 -23.28 -9.33
C LEU A 264 -9.58 -22.96 -7.84
N SER A 265 -10.56 -23.43 -7.07
CA SER A 265 -10.57 -23.33 -5.61
C SER A 265 -9.39 -24.07 -4.98
N ALA A 266 -9.08 -25.30 -5.44
CA ALA A 266 -7.92 -26.05 -4.97
C ALA A 266 -6.59 -25.36 -5.32
N ILE A 267 -6.50 -24.72 -6.49
CA ILE A 267 -5.34 -23.93 -6.91
C ILE A 267 -5.11 -22.73 -5.98
N SER A 268 -6.17 -22.02 -5.58
CA SER A 268 -6.07 -20.92 -4.62
C SER A 268 -5.52 -21.38 -3.27
N ILE A 269 -5.95 -22.54 -2.77
CA ILE A 269 -5.40 -23.15 -1.54
C ILE A 269 -3.94 -23.56 -1.75
N GLY A 270 -3.61 -24.14 -2.91
CA GLY A 270 -2.24 -24.49 -3.29
C GLY A 270 -1.31 -23.27 -3.28
N ALA A 271 -1.76 -22.12 -3.77
CA ALA A 271 -1.00 -20.87 -3.74
C ALA A 271 -0.66 -20.41 -2.31
N LEU A 272 -1.57 -20.62 -1.35
CA LEU A 272 -1.31 -20.36 0.07
C LEU A 272 -0.24 -21.32 0.62
N GLY A 273 -0.33 -22.61 0.28
CA GLY A 273 0.67 -23.61 0.66
C GLY A 273 2.07 -23.27 0.12
N ILE A 274 2.15 -22.91 -1.17
CA ILE A 274 3.39 -22.49 -1.83
C ILE A 274 3.98 -21.24 -1.15
N SER A 275 3.13 -20.28 -0.78
CA SER A 275 3.55 -19.07 -0.05
C SER A 275 4.17 -19.42 1.32
N GLY A 276 3.60 -20.40 2.03
CA GLY A 276 4.18 -20.93 3.27
C GLY A 276 5.57 -21.54 3.08
N VAL A 277 5.76 -22.31 1.98
CA VAL A 277 7.06 -22.89 1.62
C VAL A 277 8.09 -21.80 1.27
N ALA A 278 7.68 -20.75 0.56
CA ALA A 278 8.54 -19.60 0.25
C ALA A 278 9.01 -18.89 1.53
N ILE A 279 8.10 -18.63 2.47
CA ILE A 279 8.44 -18.06 3.78
C ILE A 279 9.42 -18.97 4.52
N GLY A 280 9.13 -20.27 4.61
CA GLY A 280 10.01 -21.24 5.26
C GLY A 280 11.43 -21.23 4.66
N THR A 281 11.54 -21.18 3.34
CA THR A 281 12.81 -21.07 2.62
C THR A 281 13.55 -19.76 2.93
N ALA A 282 12.82 -18.64 2.98
CA ALA A 282 13.39 -17.34 3.35
C ALA A 282 13.87 -17.32 4.81
N VAL A 283 13.13 -17.93 5.75
CA VAL A 283 13.55 -18.10 7.15
C VAL A 283 14.82 -18.93 7.25
N VAL A 284 14.90 -20.06 6.54
CA VAL A 284 16.10 -20.91 6.51
C VAL A 284 17.30 -20.15 5.92
N SER A 285 17.09 -19.43 4.82
CA SER A 285 18.13 -18.58 4.22
C SER A 285 18.61 -17.51 5.19
N ARG A 286 17.69 -16.82 5.88
CA ARG A 286 18.03 -15.83 6.91
C ARG A 286 18.85 -16.43 8.04
N ARG A 287 18.49 -17.64 8.50
CA ARG A 287 19.24 -18.37 9.55
C ARG A 287 20.64 -18.74 9.09
N ARG A 288 20.80 -19.25 7.86
CA ARG A 288 22.12 -19.60 7.28
C ARG A 288 23.02 -18.38 7.05
N ASN A 289 22.40 -17.24 6.75
CA ASN A 289 23.09 -15.98 6.52
C ASN A 289 23.24 -15.13 7.79
N ARG A 290 23.05 -15.65 9.00
CA ARG A 290 23.29 -14.91 10.26
C ARG A 290 24.77 -14.58 10.44
N ASP A 291 25.02 -13.51 11.19
CA ASP A 291 26.38 -13.15 11.62
C ASP A 291 26.88 -14.15 12.67
N ALA A 292 28.20 -14.35 12.70
CA ALA A 292 28.85 -15.14 13.73
C ALA A 292 28.53 -14.59 15.13
N PRO A 293 28.26 -15.46 16.12
CA PRO A 293 27.83 -15.04 17.46
C PRO A 293 28.89 -14.23 18.21
N GLY A 294 30.19 -14.46 17.93
CA GLY A 294 31.29 -13.77 18.60
C GLY A 294 31.61 -14.30 20.00
N ARG A 295 32.37 -13.52 20.79
CA ARG A 295 32.83 -13.90 22.15
C ARG A 295 31.74 -13.85 23.23
N GLY A 296 30.54 -13.38 22.88
CA GLY A 296 29.38 -13.27 23.79
C GLY A 296 29.48 -12.09 24.76
N ILE A 297 30.54 -12.05 25.59
CA ILE A 297 30.84 -10.93 26.49
C ILE A 297 31.70 -9.92 25.76
N ILE A 298 31.26 -8.66 25.72
CA ILE A 298 32.01 -7.54 25.15
C ILE A 298 32.75 -6.84 26.30
N VAL A 299 34.08 -6.81 26.20
CA VAL A 299 34.96 -6.10 27.16
C VAL A 299 35.22 -4.69 26.62
N ALA A 300 35.21 -3.67 27.47
CA ALA A 300 35.51 -2.31 27.08
C ALA A 300 36.97 -2.17 26.63
N GLU A 301 37.19 -1.59 25.45
CA GLU A 301 38.52 -1.45 24.84
C GLU A 301 38.88 0.05 24.76
N TYR A 302 40.03 0.45 25.30
CA TYR A 302 40.44 1.86 25.39
C TYR A 302 41.14 2.37 24.11
N THR A 303 41.52 1.46 23.22
CA THR A 303 42.24 1.77 21.98
C THR A 303 41.62 1.08 20.78
N PRO A 304 41.63 1.70 19.59
CA PRO A 304 41.20 1.04 18.37
C PRO A 304 42.09 -0.16 18.03
N PRO A 305 41.57 -1.17 17.30
CA PRO A 305 42.37 -2.30 16.87
C PRO A 305 43.54 -1.85 16.00
N ALA A 306 44.75 -2.34 16.29
CA ALA A 306 45.98 -1.87 15.63
C ALA A 306 46.00 -2.08 14.11
N ASP A 307 45.38 -3.16 13.62
CA ASP A 307 45.40 -3.56 12.20
C ASP A 307 44.07 -3.26 11.48
N THR A 308 43.26 -2.31 11.97
CA THR A 308 41.95 -2.01 11.38
C THR A 308 41.82 -0.52 11.07
N ASP A 309 41.70 -0.24 9.78
CA ASP A 309 41.42 1.10 9.29
C ASP A 309 39.97 1.52 9.64
N VAL A 310 39.73 2.81 9.91
CA VAL A 310 38.42 3.31 10.35
C VAL A 310 37.31 3.03 9.33
N LEU A 311 37.63 3.06 8.03
CA LEU A 311 36.70 2.75 6.94
C LEU A 311 36.32 1.26 6.92
N GLU A 312 37.29 0.36 7.15
CA GLU A 312 37.06 -1.08 7.27
C GLU A 312 36.23 -1.39 8.51
N GLY A 313 36.57 -0.76 9.64
CA GLY A 313 35.88 -0.91 10.91
C GLY A 313 34.42 -0.44 10.84
N ALA A 314 34.19 0.75 10.29
CA ALA A 314 32.86 1.31 10.06
C ALA A 314 32.02 0.41 9.14
N HIS A 315 32.63 -0.18 8.11
CA HIS A 315 31.96 -1.13 7.24
C HIS A 315 31.64 -2.47 7.95
N LEU A 316 32.57 -3.00 8.75
CA LEU A 316 32.40 -4.22 9.55
C LEU A 316 31.26 -4.09 10.59
N VAL A 317 31.13 -2.92 11.22
CA VAL A 317 30.02 -2.64 12.17
C VAL A 317 28.77 -2.05 11.49
N ARG A 318 28.75 -1.99 10.15
CA ARG A 318 27.62 -1.55 9.32
C ARG A 318 27.20 -0.09 9.56
N ARG A 319 28.17 0.78 9.85
CA ARG A 319 28.03 2.22 10.03
C ARG A 319 28.62 2.98 8.83
N THR A 320 28.25 2.58 7.62
CA THR A 320 28.82 3.14 6.38
C THR A 320 28.53 4.62 6.19
N GLY A 321 27.42 5.14 6.73
CA GLY A 321 27.09 6.58 6.69
C GLY A 321 28.00 7.46 7.54
N ALA A 322 28.74 6.90 8.49
CA ALA A 322 29.75 7.61 9.27
C ALA A 322 31.18 7.33 8.76
N ALA A 323 31.34 6.45 7.78
CA ALA A 323 32.64 5.92 7.39
C ALA A 323 33.50 6.93 6.60
N ILE A 324 32.88 7.73 5.73
CA ILE A 324 33.61 8.77 4.98
C ILE A 324 34.03 9.92 5.90
N PRO A 325 33.14 10.54 6.71
CA PRO A 325 33.56 11.60 7.62
C PRO A 325 34.64 11.15 8.62
N SER A 326 34.53 9.91 9.14
CA SER A 326 35.56 9.34 10.01
C SER A 326 36.88 9.07 9.30
N ALA A 327 36.89 8.66 8.03
CA ALA A 327 38.11 8.47 7.26
C ALA A 327 38.83 9.79 6.93
N VAL A 328 38.08 10.85 6.60
CA VAL A 328 38.63 12.21 6.41
C VAL A 328 39.25 12.70 7.72
N LEU A 329 38.54 12.51 8.84
CA LEU A 329 39.02 12.90 10.15
C LEU A 329 40.24 12.10 10.63
N ASP A 330 40.29 10.78 10.38
CA ASP A 330 41.48 9.97 10.67
C ASP A 330 42.70 10.45 9.87
N THR A 331 42.48 10.83 8.62
CA THR A 331 43.53 11.40 7.76
C THR A 331 43.99 12.77 8.25
N ALA A 332 43.07 13.58 8.79
CA ALA A 332 43.37 14.87 9.38
C ALA A 332 44.20 14.74 10.66
N VAL A 333 43.72 13.93 11.62
CA VAL A 333 44.39 13.67 12.91
C VAL A 333 45.79 13.07 12.71
N ALA A 334 45.98 12.27 11.65
CA ALA A 334 47.29 11.75 11.29
C ALA A 334 48.24 12.80 10.67
N GLY A 335 47.79 14.04 10.45
CA GLY A 335 48.60 15.16 9.99
C GLY A 335 48.76 15.27 8.48
N HIS A 336 47.99 14.51 7.69
CA HIS A 336 48.13 14.51 6.23
C HIS A 336 47.26 15.57 5.53
N LEU A 337 46.19 16.01 6.20
CA LEU A 337 45.34 17.11 5.77
C LEU A 337 44.88 17.92 6.98
N ARG A 338 44.38 19.13 6.73
CA ARG A 338 43.84 20.01 7.76
C ARG A 338 42.43 20.46 7.40
N ILE A 339 41.55 20.51 8.40
CA ILE A 339 40.18 21.02 8.27
C ILE A 339 40.20 22.50 8.65
N ILE A 340 39.79 23.37 7.73
CA ILE A 340 39.80 24.83 7.91
C ILE A 340 38.37 25.34 7.86
N GLU A 341 38.00 26.13 8.87
CA GLU A 341 36.78 26.93 8.83
C GLU A 341 37.05 28.25 8.12
N ASP A 342 36.37 28.44 6.99
CA ASP A 342 36.51 29.64 6.15
C ASP A 342 35.15 30.36 6.08
N PRO A 343 34.96 31.48 6.82
CA PRO A 343 33.68 32.19 6.87
C PRO A 343 33.31 32.89 5.54
N ASP A 344 34.24 32.93 4.57
CA ASP A 344 34.02 33.50 3.24
C ASP A 344 33.65 32.42 2.19
N ALA A 345 33.61 31.14 2.57
CA ALA A 345 33.23 30.02 1.71
C ALA A 345 31.73 29.68 1.82
N ASP A 346 31.08 29.26 0.72
CA ASP A 346 29.63 28.97 0.66
C ASP A 346 29.14 27.92 1.70
N ASP A 347 30.01 27.03 2.18
CA ASP A 347 29.70 25.92 3.11
C ASP A 347 30.59 25.90 4.38
N ASP A 348 31.20 27.05 4.75
CA ASP A 348 32.03 27.27 5.95
C ASP A 348 33.27 26.35 6.12
N LEU A 349 33.55 25.40 5.21
CA LEU A 349 34.58 24.35 5.39
C LEU A 349 35.44 24.04 4.16
N VAL A 350 36.76 24.06 4.37
CA VAL A 350 37.78 23.79 3.38
C VAL A 350 38.77 22.75 3.89
N LEU A 351 39.11 21.77 3.06
CA LEU A 351 40.19 20.81 3.35
C LEU A 351 41.49 21.33 2.73
N GLU A 352 42.56 21.38 3.51
CA GLU A 352 43.91 21.76 3.05
C GLU A 352 44.85 20.56 3.08
N TYR A 353 45.56 20.31 1.99
CA TYR A 353 46.57 19.25 1.92
C TYR A 353 47.84 19.67 2.67
N VAL A 354 48.34 18.79 3.54
CA VAL A 354 49.55 19.04 4.34
C VAL A 354 50.72 18.23 3.79
N ASP A 355 50.66 16.90 3.92
CA ASP A 355 51.71 15.98 3.45
C ASP A 355 51.18 14.56 3.24
N GLY A 356 51.69 13.88 2.22
CA GLY A 356 51.36 12.49 1.88
C GLY A 356 52.41 11.48 2.35
N THR A 357 53.57 11.92 2.86
CA THR A 357 54.62 10.99 3.29
C THR A 357 54.16 10.12 4.47
N GLY A 358 54.43 8.82 4.42
CA GLY A 358 54.04 7.88 5.48
C GLY A 358 52.54 7.53 5.54
N ALA A 359 51.71 8.04 4.64
CA ALA A 359 50.27 7.76 4.63
C ALA A 359 49.94 6.28 4.34
N THR A 360 49.05 5.70 5.15
CA THR A 360 48.52 4.34 4.94
C THR A 360 47.77 4.25 3.60
N PRO A 361 47.51 3.04 3.05
CA PRO A 361 46.73 2.89 1.82
C PRO A 361 45.35 3.57 1.89
N LEU A 362 44.66 3.53 3.03
CA LEU A 362 43.40 4.25 3.23
C LEU A 362 43.60 5.77 3.13
N ARG A 363 44.56 6.32 3.87
CA ARG A 363 44.81 7.77 3.91
C ARG A 363 45.22 8.30 2.55
N ARG A 364 46.05 7.57 1.81
CA ARG A 364 46.36 7.88 0.40
C ARG A 364 45.12 7.88 -0.48
N GLY A 365 44.21 6.93 -0.28
CA GLY A 365 42.93 6.89 -0.99
C GLY A 365 42.04 8.11 -0.69
N VAL A 366 42.00 8.56 0.56
CA VAL A 366 41.29 9.80 0.96
C VAL A 366 41.94 11.03 0.34
N LEU A 367 43.26 11.16 0.43
CA LEU A 367 44.00 12.29 -0.16
C LEU A 367 43.81 12.36 -1.68
N ALA A 368 43.89 11.23 -2.37
CA ALA A 368 43.66 11.16 -3.81
C ALA A 368 42.22 11.52 -4.20
N ALA A 369 41.23 11.07 -3.41
CA ALA A 369 39.81 11.37 -3.64
C ALA A 369 39.43 12.83 -3.34
N VAL A 370 40.21 13.54 -2.52
CA VAL A 370 39.96 14.96 -2.19
C VAL A 370 40.79 15.89 -3.08
N PHE A 371 42.07 15.58 -3.30
CA PHE A 371 43.03 16.50 -3.90
C PHE A 371 43.57 16.05 -5.27
N GLY A 372 43.26 14.84 -5.73
CA GLY A 372 43.81 14.23 -6.95
C GLY A 372 45.14 13.49 -6.72
N ASP A 373 45.74 12.99 -7.81
CA ASP A 373 46.92 12.10 -7.76
C ASP A 373 48.24 12.81 -7.40
N ASP A 374 48.37 14.11 -7.70
CA ASP A 374 49.59 14.92 -7.48
C ASP A 374 49.30 16.20 -6.66
N PRO A 375 48.92 16.08 -5.38
CA PRO A 375 48.56 17.23 -4.55
C PRO A 375 49.78 18.05 -4.09
N VAL A 376 49.61 19.36 -3.99
CA VAL A 376 50.68 20.29 -3.54
C VAL A 376 50.39 20.78 -2.11
N PRO A 377 51.38 20.83 -1.20
CA PRO A 377 51.21 21.39 0.14
C PRO A 377 50.54 22.77 0.13
N GLY A 378 49.48 22.94 0.90
CA GLY A 378 48.65 24.14 0.94
C GLY A 378 47.51 24.19 -0.08
N GLN A 379 47.35 23.18 -0.95
CA GLN A 379 46.20 23.07 -1.84
C GLN A 379 44.91 22.94 -1.03
N ARG A 380 43.90 23.75 -1.37
CA ARG A 380 42.62 23.85 -0.68
C ARG A 380 41.47 23.37 -1.55
N VAL A 381 40.57 22.59 -0.98
CA VAL A 381 39.37 22.04 -1.65
C VAL A 381 38.17 22.24 -0.74
N ALA A 382 37.16 22.95 -1.23
CA ALA A 382 35.88 23.12 -0.52
C ALA A 382 35.05 21.84 -0.58
N LEU A 383 34.39 21.50 0.52
CA LEU A 383 33.46 20.37 0.60
C LEU A 383 32.06 20.81 0.18
N ASP A 384 31.85 20.96 -1.13
CA ASP A 384 30.57 21.42 -1.67
C ASP A 384 29.50 20.29 -1.69
N THR A 385 28.25 20.69 -1.44
CA THR A 385 26.91 20.05 -1.54
C THR A 385 26.75 18.62 -2.12
N PRO A 386 25.62 17.93 -1.80
CA PRO A 386 25.35 16.57 -2.29
C PRO A 386 25.41 16.47 -3.82
N GLY A 387 26.47 15.84 -4.36
CA GLY A 387 26.65 15.66 -5.80
C GLY A 387 27.92 16.29 -6.39
N SER A 388 28.77 16.94 -5.59
CA SER A 388 30.10 17.35 -6.02
C SER A 388 31.01 16.15 -6.34
N GLY A 389 31.97 16.34 -7.26
CA GLY A 389 32.90 15.27 -7.70
C GLY A 389 33.73 14.67 -6.55
N VAL A 390 34.07 15.47 -5.53
CA VAL A 390 34.84 15.03 -4.34
C VAL A 390 34.02 14.07 -3.47
N GLY A 391 32.75 14.39 -3.21
CA GLY A 391 31.85 13.51 -2.44
C GLY A 391 31.57 12.19 -3.17
N GLU A 392 31.51 12.19 -4.51
CA GLU A 392 31.38 10.97 -5.31
C GLU A 392 32.66 10.12 -5.29
N GLN A 393 33.83 10.74 -5.44
CA GLN A 393 35.12 10.06 -5.35
C GLN A 393 35.35 9.42 -3.97
N LEU A 394 35.01 10.12 -2.89
CA LEU A 394 35.07 9.56 -1.53
C LEU A 394 34.11 8.39 -1.31
N ARG A 395 32.90 8.43 -1.90
CA ARG A 395 31.98 7.27 -1.90
C ARG A 395 32.55 6.07 -2.65
N GLY A 396 33.40 6.31 -3.65
CA GLY A 396 34.18 5.29 -4.37
C GLY A 396 35.12 4.46 -3.48
N LEU A 397 35.46 4.95 -2.28
CA LEU A 397 36.28 4.21 -1.31
C LEU A 397 35.49 3.12 -0.55
N LEU A 398 34.16 3.26 -0.43
CA LEU A 398 33.32 2.29 0.30
C LEU A 398 33.36 0.87 -0.31
N PRO A 399 33.27 0.69 -1.65
CA PRO A 399 33.47 -0.62 -2.28
C PRO A 399 34.84 -1.24 -2.01
N ALA A 400 35.90 -0.42 -1.92
CA ALA A 400 37.27 -0.90 -1.66
C ALA A 400 37.39 -1.45 -0.23
N ALA A 401 36.89 -0.72 0.77
CA ALA A 401 36.83 -1.22 2.14
C ALA A 401 35.96 -2.48 2.26
N ALA A 402 34.83 -2.53 1.55
CA ALA A 402 33.98 -3.72 1.49
C ALA A 402 34.67 -4.93 0.83
N ALA A 403 35.50 -4.71 -0.19
CA ALA A 403 36.30 -5.75 -0.82
C ALA A 403 37.40 -6.24 0.13
N GLU A 404 38.00 -5.33 0.89
CA GLU A 404 39.09 -5.62 1.81
C GLU A 404 38.66 -6.50 2.99
N VAL A 405 37.58 -6.13 3.69
CA VAL A 405 37.03 -6.95 4.77
C VAL A 405 36.58 -8.34 4.28
N ARG A 406 36.20 -8.47 3.00
CA ARG A 406 35.89 -9.76 2.36
C ARG A 406 37.16 -10.55 2.06
N ARG A 407 38.23 -9.88 1.58
CA ARG A 407 39.54 -10.48 1.32
C ARG A 407 40.18 -11.02 2.60
N ARG A 408 40.07 -10.27 3.71
CA ARG A 408 40.50 -10.70 5.05
C ARG A 408 39.64 -11.81 5.66
N GLY A 409 38.56 -12.20 4.96
CA GLY A 409 37.64 -13.24 5.42
C GLY A 409 36.76 -12.80 6.59
N TRP A 410 36.74 -11.52 6.96
CA TRP A 410 35.91 -11.00 8.06
C TRP A 410 34.42 -10.96 7.72
N MET A 411 34.11 -10.78 6.43
CA MET A 411 32.75 -10.82 5.92
C MET A 411 32.62 -11.69 4.66
N HIS A 412 31.45 -12.27 4.47
CA HIS A 412 31.10 -13.02 3.27
C HIS A 412 29.77 -12.56 2.68
N ARG A 413 29.68 -12.61 1.34
CA ARG A 413 28.42 -12.37 0.65
C ARG A 413 27.37 -13.41 1.08
N PRO A 414 26.11 -13.00 1.29
CA PRO A 414 25.05 -13.92 1.63
C PRO A 414 24.79 -14.89 0.47
N ARG A 415 24.45 -16.15 0.79
CA ARG A 415 23.95 -17.09 -0.21
C ARG A 415 22.48 -16.77 -0.43
N THR A 416 22.19 -15.95 -1.44
CA THR A 416 20.83 -15.43 -1.71
C THR A 416 20.02 -16.27 -2.68
N GLY A 417 20.62 -17.21 -3.44
CA GLY A 417 19.93 -17.96 -4.50
C GLY A 417 18.60 -18.59 -4.08
N ALA A 418 18.57 -19.30 -2.95
CA ALA A 418 17.33 -19.90 -2.43
C ALA A 418 16.30 -18.86 -1.96
N ALA A 419 16.75 -17.71 -1.45
CA ALA A 419 15.86 -16.63 -1.03
C ALA A 419 15.28 -15.85 -2.21
N VAL A 420 16.07 -15.63 -3.26
CA VAL A 420 15.59 -15.04 -4.52
C VAL A 420 14.57 -15.96 -5.18
N LEU A 421 14.85 -17.27 -5.24
CA LEU A 421 13.89 -18.26 -5.74
C LEU A 421 12.59 -18.25 -4.90
N ALA A 422 12.69 -18.16 -3.57
CA ALA A 422 11.52 -18.02 -2.70
C ALA A 422 10.71 -16.74 -3.02
N GLY A 423 11.39 -15.63 -3.30
CA GLY A 423 10.74 -14.39 -3.75
C GLY A 423 9.99 -14.57 -5.07
N VAL A 424 10.63 -15.19 -6.08
CA VAL A 424 10.00 -15.49 -7.38
C VAL A 424 8.78 -16.40 -7.20
N VAL A 425 8.90 -17.43 -6.37
CA VAL A 425 7.80 -18.36 -6.06
C VAL A 425 6.64 -17.65 -5.36
N ALA A 426 6.92 -16.71 -4.45
CA ALA A 426 5.88 -15.93 -3.80
C ALA A 426 5.12 -15.02 -4.79
N VAL A 427 5.82 -14.39 -5.74
CA VAL A 427 5.20 -13.59 -6.82
C VAL A 427 4.36 -14.48 -7.74
N ALA A 428 4.87 -15.65 -8.12
CA ALA A 428 4.12 -16.60 -8.93
C ALA A 428 2.86 -17.09 -8.22
N ALA A 429 2.93 -17.38 -6.91
CA ALA A 429 1.78 -17.78 -6.11
C ALA A 429 0.69 -16.70 -6.07
N PHE A 430 1.08 -15.43 -5.96
CA PHE A 430 0.15 -14.31 -6.05
C PHE A 430 -0.52 -14.21 -7.43
N GLY A 431 0.25 -14.33 -8.52
CA GLY A 431 -0.29 -14.35 -9.87
C GLY A 431 -1.31 -15.48 -10.08
N VAL A 432 -1.00 -16.68 -9.59
CA VAL A 432 -1.89 -17.84 -9.62
C VAL A 432 -3.19 -17.58 -8.84
N ALA A 433 -3.10 -16.96 -7.66
CA ALA A 433 -4.28 -16.62 -6.85
C ALA A 433 -5.20 -15.61 -7.57
N ILE A 434 -4.62 -14.57 -8.19
CA ILE A 434 -5.39 -13.60 -9.01
C ILE A 434 -6.05 -14.28 -10.19
N THR A 435 -5.30 -15.08 -10.96
CA THR A 435 -5.86 -15.75 -12.14
C THR A 435 -6.99 -16.71 -11.74
N ALA A 436 -6.82 -17.48 -10.67
CA ALA A 436 -7.87 -18.37 -10.18
C ALA A 436 -9.13 -17.60 -9.77
N LEU A 437 -8.98 -16.47 -9.06
CA LEU A 437 -10.10 -15.61 -8.68
C LEU A 437 -10.81 -15.05 -9.90
N PHE A 438 -10.07 -14.45 -10.83
CA PHE A 438 -10.62 -13.85 -12.05
C PHE A 438 -11.39 -14.87 -12.88
N VAL A 439 -10.80 -16.04 -13.15
CA VAL A 439 -11.46 -17.09 -13.93
C VAL A 439 -12.72 -17.59 -13.22
N THR A 440 -12.69 -17.70 -11.88
CA THR A 440 -13.88 -18.09 -11.10
C THR A 440 -14.99 -17.03 -11.24
N SER A 441 -14.65 -15.74 -11.14
CA SER A 441 -15.63 -14.64 -11.22
C SER A 441 -16.31 -14.47 -12.58
N VAL A 442 -15.80 -15.10 -13.64
CA VAL A 442 -16.43 -15.02 -14.97
C VAL A 442 -17.78 -15.73 -15.01
N GLY A 443 -17.91 -16.90 -14.37
CA GLY A 443 -19.13 -17.72 -14.46
C GLY A 443 -19.66 -18.26 -13.15
N SER A 444 -18.97 -18.01 -12.03
CA SER A 444 -19.38 -18.49 -10.70
C SER A 444 -19.05 -17.47 -9.63
N THR A 445 -19.78 -17.53 -8.51
CA THR A 445 -19.49 -16.69 -7.35
C THR A 445 -18.21 -17.18 -6.66
N PRO A 446 -17.15 -16.34 -6.56
CA PRO A 446 -15.94 -16.74 -5.88
C PRO A 446 -16.22 -17.02 -4.41
N GLN A 447 -15.57 -18.07 -3.90
CA GLN A 447 -15.66 -18.40 -2.49
C GLN A 447 -14.86 -17.40 -1.65
N TRP A 448 -15.30 -17.13 -0.42
CA TRP A 448 -14.67 -16.12 0.44
C TRP A 448 -13.16 -16.37 0.66
N TRP A 449 -12.72 -17.63 0.66
CA TRP A 449 -11.29 -17.96 0.79
C TRP A 449 -10.47 -17.61 -0.46
N GLN A 450 -11.05 -17.61 -1.66
CA GLN A 450 -10.36 -17.16 -2.88
C GLN A 450 -10.12 -15.66 -2.83
N VAL A 451 -11.11 -14.90 -2.33
CA VAL A 451 -10.97 -13.46 -2.08
C VAL A 451 -9.92 -13.20 -1.00
N ALA A 452 -9.99 -13.93 0.13
CA ALA A 452 -9.03 -13.81 1.23
C ALA A 452 -7.60 -14.24 0.84
N ALA A 453 -7.43 -15.12 -0.16
CA ALA A 453 -6.11 -15.57 -0.60
C ALA A 453 -5.25 -14.43 -1.16
N LEU A 454 -5.86 -13.39 -1.75
CA LEU A 454 -5.12 -12.25 -2.29
C LEU A 454 -4.35 -11.46 -1.23
N PRO A 455 -4.97 -10.86 -0.19
CA PRO A 455 -4.22 -10.13 0.82
C PRO A 455 -3.24 -11.03 1.57
N VAL A 456 -3.55 -12.32 1.76
CA VAL A 456 -2.66 -13.27 2.43
C VAL A 456 -1.40 -13.56 1.60
N THR A 457 -1.53 -13.79 0.30
CA THR A 457 -0.37 -14.02 -0.59
C THR A 457 0.49 -12.76 -0.75
N VAL A 458 -0.12 -11.57 -0.77
CA VAL A 458 0.62 -10.29 -0.73
C VAL A 458 1.42 -10.14 0.56
N ALA A 459 0.77 -10.33 1.71
CA ALA A 459 1.43 -10.27 3.01
C ALA A 459 2.58 -11.30 3.13
N ALA A 460 2.36 -12.51 2.61
CA ALA A 460 3.37 -13.56 2.55
C ALA A 460 4.55 -13.19 1.64
N GLY A 461 4.30 -12.55 0.49
CA GLY A 461 5.33 -12.03 -0.41
C GLY A 461 6.18 -10.94 0.26
N ILE A 462 5.54 -9.96 0.91
CA ILE A 462 6.22 -8.92 1.68
C ILE A 462 7.08 -9.55 2.78
N LEU A 463 6.51 -10.47 3.55
CA LEU A 463 7.25 -11.18 4.61
C LEU A 463 8.45 -11.95 4.05
N THR A 464 8.27 -12.66 2.94
CA THR A 464 9.34 -13.39 2.25
C THR A 464 10.48 -12.44 1.88
N PHE A 465 10.16 -11.29 1.29
CA PHE A 465 11.14 -10.26 0.90
C PHE A 465 11.87 -9.66 2.10
N VAL A 466 11.17 -9.31 3.18
CA VAL A 466 11.77 -8.75 4.41
C VAL A 466 12.73 -9.74 5.09
N LEU A 467 12.46 -11.03 4.95
CA LEU A 467 13.33 -12.08 5.49
C LEU A 467 14.62 -12.24 4.68
N ILE A 468 14.65 -11.86 3.40
CA ILE A 468 15.84 -11.92 2.54
C ILE A 468 16.93 -11.01 3.10
N ARG A 469 18.11 -11.60 3.36
CA ARG A 469 19.28 -10.84 3.79
C ARG A 469 20.15 -10.50 2.57
N TYR A 470 20.22 -9.22 2.24
CA TYR A 470 21.07 -8.69 1.15
C TYR A 470 22.45 -8.23 1.63
N SER A 471 22.64 -8.04 2.93
CA SER A 471 23.92 -7.60 3.50
C SER A 471 24.88 -8.76 3.72
N ASP A 472 26.17 -8.47 3.57
CA ASP A 472 27.26 -9.36 3.93
C ASP A 472 27.11 -9.84 5.39
N ARG A 473 27.48 -11.10 5.63
CA ARG A 473 27.48 -11.71 6.96
C ARG A 473 28.87 -11.63 7.57
N VAL A 474 28.94 -11.31 8.86
CA VAL A 474 30.20 -11.38 9.63
C VAL A 474 30.54 -12.84 9.91
N THR A 475 31.78 -13.22 9.63
CA THR A 475 32.29 -14.58 9.83
C THR A 475 32.89 -14.75 11.21
N ASP A 476 33.25 -15.99 11.58
CA ASP A 476 33.95 -16.27 12.83
C ASP A 476 35.33 -15.58 12.89
N ALA A 477 35.98 -15.36 11.74
CA ALA A 477 37.25 -14.64 11.66
C ALA A 477 37.10 -13.12 11.86
N GLY A 478 35.97 -12.54 11.44
CA GLY A 478 35.68 -11.11 11.64
C GLY A 478 35.04 -10.79 12.98
N ALA A 479 34.52 -11.80 13.68
CA ALA A 479 33.84 -11.62 14.96
C ALA A 479 34.72 -11.00 16.06
N PRO A 480 36.01 -11.39 16.25
CA PRO A 480 36.88 -10.77 17.25
C PRO A 480 37.08 -9.27 17.00
N THR A 481 37.37 -8.86 15.76
CA THR A 481 37.54 -7.45 15.41
C THR A 481 36.25 -6.67 15.61
N ARG A 482 35.10 -7.23 15.19
CA ARG A 482 33.79 -6.63 15.46
C ARG A 482 33.56 -6.46 16.96
N ASP A 483 33.85 -7.48 17.75
CA ASP A 483 33.61 -7.46 19.20
C ASP A 483 34.59 -6.54 19.95
N HIS A 484 35.81 -6.32 19.43
CA HIS A 484 36.74 -5.28 19.88
C HIS A 484 36.17 -3.89 19.59
N LEU A 485 35.66 -3.66 18.38
CA LEU A 485 35.01 -2.39 18.01
C LEU A 485 33.75 -2.11 18.84
N LEU A 486 32.98 -3.14 19.19
CA LEU A 486 31.87 -3.03 20.14
C LEU A 486 32.36 -2.70 21.56
N GLY A 487 33.51 -3.23 21.97
CA GLY A 487 34.17 -2.87 23.22
C GLY A 487 34.65 -1.42 23.25
N LEU A 488 35.21 -0.95 22.13
CA LEU A 488 35.57 0.44 21.93
C LEU A 488 34.34 1.35 22.01
N ARG A 489 33.23 0.96 21.39
CA ARG A 489 31.95 1.68 21.53
C ARG A 489 31.53 1.80 22.98
N ASP A 490 31.62 0.71 23.73
CA ASP A 490 31.20 0.69 25.14
C ASP A 490 32.10 1.59 25.98
N TYR A 491 33.42 1.60 25.73
CA TYR A 491 34.33 2.59 26.31
C TYR A 491 33.95 4.02 25.95
N LEU A 492 33.79 4.32 24.65
CA LEU A 492 33.46 5.67 24.16
C LEU A 492 32.14 6.21 24.74
N ARG A 493 31.17 5.32 25.02
CA ARG A 493 29.88 5.66 25.63
C ARG A 493 29.90 5.69 27.15
N LEU A 494 30.66 4.80 27.79
CA LEU A 494 30.71 4.69 29.25
C LEU A 494 31.65 5.72 29.87
N ALA A 495 32.76 6.04 29.19
CA ALA A 495 33.68 7.11 29.58
C ALA A 495 32.97 8.46 29.70
N GLU A 496 31.86 8.66 28.98
CA GLU A 496 30.98 9.82 29.13
C GLU A 496 30.15 9.77 30.43
N ALA A 497 29.49 8.64 30.69
CA ALA A 497 28.57 8.50 31.83
C ALA A 497 29.27 8.45 33.19
N ASP A 498 30.41 7.76 33.29
CA ASP A 498 31.15 7.65 34.55
C ASP A 498 32.11 8.81 34.77
N ARG A 499 32.65 9.49 33.74
CA ARG A 499 33.47 10.69 33.98
C ARG A 499 32.62 11.85 34.49
N LEU A 500 31.40 12.05 33.99
CA LEU A 500 30.43 13.01 34.54
C LEU A 500 30.02 12.65 35.99
N ARG A 501 29.90 11.36 36.32
CA ARG A 501 29.56 10.87 37.67
C ARG A 501 30.73 10.97 38.67
N VAL A 502 31.94 10.61 38.22
CA VAL A 502 33.18 10.58 39.01
C VAL A 502 33.68 12.00 39.28
N LEU A 503 33.61 12.91 38.30
CA LEU A 503 33.96 14.34 38.48
C LEU A 503 32.96 15.11 39.35
N GLN A 504 31.78 14.56 39.63
CA GLN A 504 30.83 15.11 40.60
C GLN A 504 30.87 14.43 41.97
N SER A 505 31.77 13.46 42.18
CA SER A 505 31.95 12.76 43.45
C SER A 505 33.29 13.13 44.12
N PRO A 506 33.33 13.40 45.44
CA PRO A 506 34.58 13.76 46.15
C PRO A 506 35.68 12.70 46.06
N GLU A 507 35.31 11.42 46.04
CA GLU A 507 36.22 10.26 46.05
C GLU A 507 36.84 9.96 44.67
N GLY A 508 36.26 10.52 43.60
CA GLY A 508 36.71 10.33 42.22
C GLY A 508 37.98 11.10 41.86
N ALA A 509 38.24 12.22 42.56
CA ALA A 509 39.38 13.10 42.32
C ALA A 509 40.73 12.51 42.78
N GLU A 510 40.71 11.52 43.68
CA GLU A 510 41.90 10.96 44.33
C GLU A 510 42.52 9.76 43.59
N ARG A 511 41.87 9.21 42.56
CA ARG A 511 42.37 8.03 41.82
C ARG A 511 43.09 8.37 40.50
N ARG A 512 43.93 9.42 40.50
CA ARG A 512 44.91 9.60 39.42
C ARG A 512 46.02 8.57 39.62
N THR A 513 46.10 7.56 38.76
CA THR A 513 47.24 6.63 38.73
C THR A 513 48.47 7.33 38.15
N GLU A 514 49.57 7.29 38.91
CA GLU A 514 50.88 7.85 38.56
C GLU A 514 51.35 7.38 37.16
N GLY A 515 51.61 8.33 36.26
CA GLY A 515 52.12 8.10 34.91
C GLY A 515 51.32 8.77 33.77
N SER A 516 50.13 9.30 34.04
CA SER A 516 49.28 10.02 33.05
C SER A 516 49.28 11.54 33.24
N ASP A 517 50.36 12.11 33.77
CA ASP A 517 50.42 13.52 34.19
C ASP A 517 50.84 14.49 33.07
N ASP A 518 51.04 14.00 31.84
CA ASP A 518 51.34 14.82 30.67
C ASP A 518 50.06 15.14 29.89
N PRO A 519 49.52 16.38 29.97
CA PRO A 519 48.29 16.79 29.29
C PRO A 519 48.36 16.61 27.77
N VAL A 520 49.56 16.63 27.18
CA VAL A 520 49.78 16.48 25.73
C VAL A 520 49.57 15.03 25.28
N GLN A 521 50.02 14.05 26.07
CA GLN A 521 49.81 12.63 25.75
C GLN A 521 48.34 12.23 25.86
N VAL A 522 47.63 12.81 26.83
CA VAL A 522 46.19 12.65 26.99
C VAL A 522 45.46 13.26 25.80
N LEU A 523 45.84 14.46 25.35
CA LEU A 523 45.28 15.11 24.15
C LEU A 523 45.41 14.22 22.90
N HIS A 524 46.59 13.69 22.61
CA HIS A 524 46.81 12.80 21.46
C HIS A 524 46.00 11.50 21.50
N LEU A 525 45.71 10.97 22.70
CA LEU A 525 44.82 9.83 22.84
C LEU A 525 43.38 10.18 22.44
N TYR A 526 42.87 11.36 22.83
CA TYR A 526 41.54 11.84 22.43
C TYR A 526 41.45 12.09 20.93
N GLU A 527 42.48 12.72 20.34
CA GLU A 527 42.55 12.94 18.89
C GLU A 527 42.44 11.61 18.12
N ARG A 528 43.15 10.57 18.56
CA ARG A 528 43.12 9.23 17.94
C ARG A 528 41.77 8.52 18.06
N LEU A 529 40.96 8.86 19.06
CA LEU A 529 39.65 8.24 19.30
C LEU A 529 38.50 8.97 18.57
N LEU A 530 38.70 10.23 18.18
CA LEU A 530 37.68 11.07 17.56
C LEU A 530 37.10 10.48 16.26
N PRO A 531 37.88 9.92 15.31
CA PRO A 531 37.32 9.22 14.15
C PRO A 531 36.39 8.06 14.51
N TRP A 532 36.67 7.36 15.61
CA TRP A 532 35.84 6.25 16.07
C TRP A 532 34.60 6.74 16.84
N ALA A 533 34.68 7.88 17.53
CA ALA A 533 33.52 8.54 18.12
C ALA A 533 32.47 8.88 17.05
N VAL A 534 32.91 9.38 15.88
CA VAL A 534 32.07 9.63 14.70
C VAL A 534 31.40 8.34 14.19
N VAL A 535 32.13 7.22 14.11
CA VAL A 535 31.55 5.93 13.70
C VAL A 535 30.39 5.50 14.62
N TRP A 536 30.48 5.85 15.90
CA TRP A 536 29.52 5.45 16.93
C TRP A 536 28.45 6.49 17.28
N GLY A 537 28.55 7.70 16.72
CA GLY A 537 27.59 8.79 16.91
C GLY A 537 27.70 9.50 18.27
N VAL A 538 28.92 9.62 18.81
CA VAL A 538 29.22 10.30 20.09
C VAL A 538 30.27 11.40 19.92
N GLU A 539 30.42 11.91 18.71
CA GLU A 539 31.42 12.91 18.34
C GLU A 539 31.29 14.25 19.07
N ARG A 540 30.08 14.65 19.48
CA ARG A 540 29.82 15.97 20.08
C ARG A 540 30.40 16.02 21.49
N GLU A 541 30.09 14.99 22.26
CA GLU A 541 30.60 14.79 23.62
C GLU A 541 32.13 14.70 23.61
N TRP A 542 32.68 13.97 22.64
CA TRP A 542 34.12 13.82 22.48
C TRP A 542 34.82 15.11 22.00
N ALA A 543 34.16 15.91 21.17
CA ALA A 543 34.65 17.23 20.77
C ALA A 543 34.67 18.21 21.96
N ASP A 544 33.68 18.21 22.85
CA ASP A 544 33.67 19.05 24.06
C ASP A 544 34.84 18.71 25.01
N VAL A 545 35.11 17.41 25.19
CA VAL A 545 36.25 16.94 25.97
C VAL A 545 37.56 17.41 25.34
N LEU A 546 37.69 17.28 24.01
CA LEU A 546 38.88 17.70 23.28
C LEU A 546 39.11 19.21 23.36
N ALA A 547 38.06 20.02 23.22
CA ALA A 547 38.12 21.47 23.37
C ALA A 547 38.56 21.90 24.78
N THR A 548 38.20 21.11 25.79
CA THR A 548 38.63 21.35 27.18
C THR A 548 40.10 20.99 27.36
N GLN A 549 40.53 19.82 26.87
CA GLN A 549 41.93 19.38 26.99
C GLN A 549 42.90 20.26 26.19
N ALA A 550 42.53 20.73 25.00
CA ALA A 550 43.35 21.64 24.19
C ALA A 550 43.55 23.00 24.89
N ARG A 551 42.51 23.52 25.56
CA ARG A 551 42.60 24.74 26.38
C ARG A 551 43.49 24.54 27.62
N GLU A 552 43.40 23.39 28.27
CA GLU A 552 44.21 23.06 29.47
C GLU A 552 45.68 22.82 29.14
N SER A 553 45.99 22.21 27.99
CA SER A 553 47.37 21.91 27.56
C SER A 553 48.06 23.08 26.87
N GLY A 554 47.32 24.11 26.45
CA GLY A 554 47.85 25.26 25.70
C GLY A 554 48.41 24.89 24.32
N THR A 555 48.05 23.72 23.79
CA THR A 555 48.51 23.18 22.51
C THR A 555 47.40 23.33 21.47
N ASP A 556 47.74 23.88 20.29
CA ASP A 556 46.79 24.00 19.18
C ASP A 556 46.63 22.67 18.43
N LEU A 557 45.42 22.41 17.92
CA LEU A 557 45.11 21.17 17.20
C LEU A 557 45.63 21.28 15.76
N GLY A 558 46.80 20.71 15.46
CA GLY A 558 47.44 20.84 14.14
C GLY A 558 46.59 20.40 12.94
N TRP A 559 45.55 19.59 13.16
CA TRP A 559 44.63 19.06 12.15
C TRP A 559 43.37 19.92 11.92
N TYR A 560 43.15 20.96 12.72
CA TYR A 560 41.99 21.86 12.61
C TYR A 560 42.39 23.33 12.77
N SER A 561 41.81 24.23 11.98
CA SER A 561 42.06 25.67 12.07
C SER A 561 40.74 26.45 11.97
N GLY A 562 40.42 27.24 13.00
CA GLY A 562 39.22 28.09 13.03
C GLY A 562 39.52 29.51 13.54
N PRO A 563 38.65 30.49 13.25
CA PRO A 563 38.88 31.91 13.57
C PRO A 563 39.12 32.21 15.06
N ASN A 564 38.56 31.38 15.94
CA ASN A 564 38.65 31.53 17.40
C ASN A 564 39.25 30.28 18.09
N GLY A 565 40.04 29.47 17.36
CA GLY A 565 40.51 28.17 17.83
C GLY A 565 39.44 27.06 17.69
N PHE A 566 39.69 25.90 18.29
CA PHE A 566 38.80 24.74 18.17
C PHE A 566 37.44 24.94 18.88
N SER A 567 36.36 24.83 18.12
CA SER A 567 34.98 24.88 18.61
C SER A 567 34.27 23.55 18.37
N SER A 568 33.78 22.93 19.45
CA SER A 568 33.04 21.67 19.38
C SER A 568 31.71 21.79 18.61
N VAL A 569 31.06 22.95 18.70
CA VAL A 569 29.81 23.25 17.99
C VAL A 569 30.06 23.38 16.49
N ALA A 570 31.13 24.11 16.11
CA ALA A 570 31.48 24.34 14.72
C ALA A 570 31.95 23.04 14.05
N PHE A 571 32.79 22.26 14.75
CA PHE A 571 33.18 20.90 14.36
C PHE A 571 31.98 19.95 14.16
N ALA A 572 30.99 19.99 15.05
CA ALA A 572 29.78 19.17 14.93
C ALA A 572 28.92 19.56 13.72
N SER A 573 28.80 20.86 13.41
CA SER A 573 28.17 21.31 12.17
C SER A 573 28.94 20.85 10.93
N SER A 574 30.28 20.88 10.97
CA SER A 574 31.12 20.41 9.87
C SER A 574 30.90 18.95 9.53
N LEU A 575 30.82 18.11 10.56
CA LEU A 575 30.55 16.69 10.40
C LEU A 575 29.14 16.44 9.86
N SER A 576 28.17 17.24 10.30
CA SER A 576 26.79 17.20 9.78
C SER A 576 26.73 17.57 8.29
N THR A 577 27.50 18.57 7.85
CA THR A 577 27.60 18.95 6.42
C THR A 577 28.24 17.82 5.60
N MET A 578 29.33 17.21 6.07
CA MET A 578 29.94 16.03 5.43
C MET A 578 28.99 14.82 5.39
N GLN A 579 28.19 14.62 6.44
CA GLN A 579 27.22 13.53 6.53
C GLN A 579 25.97 13.76 5.66
N SER A 580 25.55 15.02 5.50
CA SER A 580 24.43 15.43 4.65
C SER A 580 24.81 15.40 3.17
N GLY A 581 26.01 15.87 2.82
CA GLY A 581 26.61 15.76 1.49
C GLY A 581 26.84 14.31 1.02
N SER A 582 26.86 13.35 1.95
CA SER A 582 27.06 11.92 1.69
C SER A 582 25.80 11.06 1.78
N SER A 583 24.66 11.60 2.24
CA SER A 583 23.40 10.87 2.46
C SER A 583 22.35 11.08 1.34
N PRO A 584 21.50 10.09 1.02
CA PRO A 584 20.31 10.30 0.18
C PRO A 584 19.16 10.96 0.99
N ALA A 585 18.36 11.82 0.35
CA ALA A 585 17.27 12.57 1.01
C ALA A 585 16.01 11.72 1.32
N PRO A 586 15.30 11.95 2.45
CA PRO A 586 13.98 11.36 2.73
C PRO A 586 12.80 12.37 2.67
N GLN A 587 11.61 11.90 2.26
CA GLN A 587 10.34 12.65 2.26
C GLN A 587 9.28 12.03 3.23
N ALA A 588 8.39 12.90 3.75
CA ALA A 588 7.27 12.63 4.68
C ALA A 588 6.00 12.13 3.93
N SER A 589 4.84 11.72 4.47
CA SER A 589 4.17 11.74 5.79
C SER A 589 3.07 10.62 5.82
N GLY A 590 2.20 10.57 6.85
CA GLY A 590 1.38 9.41 7.28
C GLY A 590 -0.02 9.18 6.66
N SER A 591 -0.83 8.31 7.29
CA SER A 591 -2.27 8.12 7.01
C SER A 591 -3.05 7.46 8.18
N GLY A 592 -4.37 7.74 8.26
CA GLY A 592 -5.41 6.92 8.95
C GLY A 592 -6.03 5.87 7.98
N SER A 593 -7.08 5.09 8.22
CA SER A 593 -8.13 4.99 9.26
C SER A 593 -9.00 3.69 9.08
N PHE A 594 -9.92 3.43 10.03
CA PHE A 594 -11.25 2.72 10.00
C PHE A 594 -11.42 1.18 9.86
N SER A 595 -12.65 0.76 10.22
CA SER A 595 -13.15 -0.50 10.83
C SER A 595 -14.06 -1.35 9.92
N GLY A 596 -14.63 -2.46 10.45
CA GLY A 596 -15.77 -3.20 9.88
C GLY A 596 -16.48 -4.15 10.87
N GLY A 597 -17.68 -4.64 10.53
CA GLY A 597 -18.41 -5.73 11.22
C GLY A 597 -19.88 -5.92 10.77
N SER A 598 -20.37 -7.17 10.71
CA SER A 598 -21.46 -7.71 9.84
C SER A 598 -22.50 -8.58 10.61
N PHE A 599 -23.70 -8.86 10.04
CA PHE A 599 -24.39 -10.18 9.85
C PHE A 599 -25.96 -10.14 9.76
N GLY A 600 -26.55 -10.54 8.62
CA GLY A 600 -27.71 -11.49 8.53
C GLY A 600 -29.12 -11.04 8.01
N GLY A 601 -29.46 -11.44 6.77
CA GLY A 601 -30.83 -11.84 6.32
C GLY A 601 -31.56 -10.98 5.27
N GLY A 602 -31.64 -11.44 4.01
CA GLY A 602 -32.34 -10.81 2.85
C GLY A 602 -31.84 -9.41 2.51
N PHE A 603 -31.64 -9.05 1.25
CA PHE A 603 -31.00 -7.76 0.95
C PHE A 603 -31.44 -7.07 -0.33
N SER A 604 -31.40 -5.75 -0.32
CA SER A 604 -31.60 -4.91 -1.49
C SER A 604 -30.55 -5.18 -2.56
N GLY A 605 -30.92 -5.34 -3.83
CA GLY A 605 -29.97 -5.46 -4.94
C GLY A 605 -29.60 -6.90 -5.36
N GLY A 606 -30.24 -7.92 -4.78
CA GLY A 606 -30.13 -9.32 -5.24
C GLY A 606 -31.28 -9.76 -6.16
N GLY A 607 -32.21 -8.84 -6.43
CA GLY A 607 -33.42 -9.03 -7.21
C GLY A 607 -33.13 -9.20 -8.69
N MET A 608 -34.05 -9.84 -9.38
CA MET A 608 -34.13 -9.71 -10.82
C MET A 608 -34.66 -8.31 -11.17
N GLY A 609 -34.26 -7.74 -12.30
CA GLY A 609 -34.74 -6.41 -12.71
C GLY A 609 -34.03 -5.25 -11.99
N GLY A 610 -34.67 -4.08 -11.92
CA GLY A 610 -34.07 -2.88 -11.35
C GLY A 610 -33.10 -2.20 -12.32
N GLY A 611 -31.96 -2.80 -12.62
CA GLY A 611 -30.96 -2.26 -13.55
C GLY A 611 -30.50 -0.85 -13.19
N GLY A 612 -30.41 0.02 -14.19
CA GLY A 612 -29.88 1.37 -14.03
C GLY A 612 -30.33 2.34 -15.10
N GLY A 613 -29.55 3.41 -15.22
CA GLY A 613 -29.74 4.42 -16.23
C GLY A 613 -28.90 5.66 -15.95
N GLY A 614 -29.17 6.70 -16.73
CA GLY A 614 -28.47 7.98 -16.62
C GLY A 614 -29.04 9.01 -17.58
N GLY A 615 -28.34 10.12 -17.72
CA GLY A 615 -28.67 11.17 -18.67
C GLY A 615 -28.33 10.74 -20.10
N ARG A 616 -29.16 11.18 -21.05
CA ARG A 616 -28.83 11.15 -22.48
C ARG A 616 -28.37 12.52 -22.95
#